data_AF-A0A828Y5I6-F1
#
_entry.id   AF-A0A828Y5I6-F1
#
_cell.length_a   1.000
_cell.length_b   1.000
_cell.length_c   1.000
_cell.angle_alpha   90.00
_cell.angle_beta   90.00
_cell.angle_gamma   90.00
#
_symmetry.space_group_name_H-M   'P 1'
#
loop_
_entity.id
_entity.type
_entity.pdbx_description
1 polymer ?
#
loop_
_entity_poly.entity_id
_entity_poly.type
_entity_poly.pdbx_seq_one_letter_code
_entity_poly.pdbx_strand_id
1 'polypeptide(L)' 'MNEKKNASKGYILGEAVMNKSTGQKMYVDLAWSPTVRCVYFDEEKETLVKVQMLPEELERLQGVLPYLPK' A
#
# COMPACT_ATOMS: atom_id res chain seq x y z
N MET A 1 -25.48 21.89 -6.52
CA MET A 1 -24.66 21.54 -5.35
C MET A 1 -24.71 20.02 -5.21
N ASN A 2 -23.60 19.31 -5.45
CA ASN A 2 -23.37 17.93 -5.00
C ASN A 2 -21.85 17.71 -4.93
N GLU A 3 -21.26 18.29 -3.89
CA GLU A 3 -20.37 17.62 -2.93
C GLU A 3 -20.17 16.11 -3.18
N LYS A 4 -18.97 15.51 -3.29
CA LYS A 4 -17.69 15.75 -2.61
C LYS A 4 -16.55 15.16 -3.47
N LYS A 5 -15.53 15.97 -3.71
CA LYS A 5 -14.09 15.62 -3.67
C LYS A 5 -13.78 14.13 -3.91
N ASN A 6 -13.60 13.73 -5.17
CA ASN A 6 -12.71 12.62 -5.52
C ASN A 6 -11.26 13.04 -5.23
N ALA A 7 -10.97 13.42 -3.98
CA ALA A 7 -9.60 13.44 -3.51
C ALA A 7 -9.18 11.98 -3.54
N SER A 8 -8.33 11.62 -4.50
CA SER A 8 -7.61 10.36 -4.57
C SER A 8 -7.20 10.02 -3.14
N LYS A 9 -7.95 9.13 -2.47
CA LYS A 9 -7.67 8.81 -1.06
C LYS A 9 -6.23 8.37 -1.06
N GLY A 10 -5.30 9.15 -0.53
CA GLY A 10 -3.89 8.77 -0.50
C GLY A 10 -3.75 7.39 0.13
N TYR A 11 -2.71 6.66 -0.24
CA TYR A 11 -2.36 5.45 0.51
C TYR A 11 -2.03 5.86 1.96
N ILE A 12 -2.44 5.06 2.93
CA ILE A 12 -2.14 5.30 4.35
C ILE A 12 -0.90 4.50 4.73
N LEU A 13 -0.02 5.06 5.56
CA LEU A 13 1.08 4.31 6.17
C LEU A 13 0.54 3.04 6.87
N GLY A 14 1.16 1.89 6.60
CA GLY A 14 0.76 0.58 7.09
C GLY A 14 -0.37 -0.10 6.30
N GLU A 15 -0.92 0.55 5.26
CA GLU A 15 -1.95 -0.05 4.42
C GLU A 15 -1.39 -1.26 3.66
N ALA A 16 -2.10 -2.39 3.72
CA ALA A 16 -1.74 -3.58 2.98
C ALA A 16 -2.09 -3.40 1.50
N VAL A 17 -1.08 -3.52 0.65
CA VAL A 17 -1.19 -3.37 -0.79
C VAL A 17 -0.57 -4.57 -1.48
N MET A 18 -1.08 -4.90 -2.66
CA MET A 18 -0.52 -5.94 -3.51
C MET A 18 0.08 -5.29 -4.75
N ASN A 19 1.29 -5.69 -5.12
CA ASN A 19 1.85 -5.34 -6.40
C ASN A 19 1.12 -6.14 -7.50
N LYS A 20 0.49 -5.46 -8.46
CA LYS A 20 -0.24 -6.12 -9.56
C LYS A 20 0.66 -6.89 -10.51
N SER A 21 1.90 -6.45 -10.68
CA SER A 21 2.87 -7.06 -11.60
C SER A 21 3.43 -8.37 -11.06
N THR A 22 3.64 -8.47 -9.73
CA THR A 22 4.26 -9.65 -9.10
C THR A 22 3.28 -10.46 -8.24
N GLY A 23 2.11 -9.92 -7.92
CA GLY A 23 1.19 -10.51 -6.93
C GLY A 23 1.71 -10.46 -5.49
N GLN A 24 2.84 -9.80 -5.23
CA GLN A 24 3.47 -9.78 -3.92
C GLN A 24 2.74 -8.84 -2.97
N LYS A 25 2.46 -9.32 -1.76
CA LYS A 25 1.88 -8.50 -0.68
C LYS A 25 2.96 -7.62 -0.06
N MET A 26 2.62 -6.35 0.12
CA MET A 26 3.49 -5.32 0.68
C MET A 26 2.68 -4.42 1.62
N TYR A 27 3.38 -3.58 2.36
CA TYR A 27 2.78 -2.57 3.23
C TYR A 27 3.27 -1.20 2.85
N VAL A 28 2.41 -0.20 2.90
CA VAL A 28 2.79 1.19 2.60
C VAL A 28 3.70 1.70 3.72
N ASP A 29 4.90 2.15 3.38
CA ASP A 29 5.84 2.83 4.29
C ASP A 29 5.67 4.35 4.20
N LEU A 30 5.45 4.89 3.00
CA LEU A 30 5.31 6.34 2.82
C LEU A 30 4.55 6.67 1.54
N ALA A 31 3.47 7.40 1.65
CA ALA A 31 2.64 7.78 0.51
C ALA A 31 2.75 9.29 0.24
N TRP A 32 3.59 9.68 -0.71
CA TRP A 32 3.72 11.07 -1.16
C TRP A 32 3.30 11.18 -2.61
N SER A 33 2.32 12.02 -2.95
CA SER A 33 1.96 12.20 -4.37
C SER A 33 3.17 12.72 -5.15
N PRO A 34 3.64 12.02 -6.22
CA PRO A 34 2.94 11.01 -7.01
C PRO A 34 3.30 9.52 -6.76
N THR A 35 4.23 9.19 -5.86
CA THR A 35 4.75 7.82 -5.64
C THR A 35 4.49 7.27 -4.24
N VAL A 36 4.33 5.94 -4.17
CA VAL A 36 4.09 5.23 -2.91
C VAL A 36 5.32 4.36 -2.62
N ARG A 37 5.93 4.57 -1.46
CA ARG A 37 6.91 3.63 -0.92
C ARG A 37 6.17 2.50 -0.23
N CYS A 38 6.44 1.29 -0.67
CA CYS A 38 5.98 0.06 -0.06
C CYS A 38 7.17 -0.71 0.49
N VAL A 39 6.94 -1.55 1.49
CA VAL A 39 7.92 -2.43 2.09
C VAL A 39 7.38 -3.85 2.09
N TYR A 40 8.22 -4.80 1.73
CA TYR A 40 7.94 -6.23 1.85
C TYR A 40 9.09 -6.92 2.58
N PHE A 41 8.80 -8.05 3.21
CA PHE A 41 9.82 -8.89 3.81
C PHE A 41 10.31 -9.89 2.77
N ASP A 42 11.61 -9.87 2.51
CA ASP A 42 12.29 -10.82 1.65
C ASP A 42 12.82 -11.95 2.54
N GLU A 43 12.20 -13.13 2.45
CA GLU A 43 12.54 -14.31 3.25
C GLU A 43 13.91 -14.89 2.88
N GLU A 44 14.36 -14.72 1.63
CA GLU A 44 15.67 -15.24 1.19
C GLU A 44 16.82 -14.44 1.79
N LYS A 45 16.60 -13.13 1.98
CA LYS A 45 17.58 -12.20 2.53
C LYS A 45 17.33 -11.86 4.00
N GLU A 46 16.26 -12.38 4.58
CA GLU A 46 15.75 -12.07 5.93
C GLU A 46 15.68 -10.55 6.20
N THR A 47 15.33 -9.75 5.20
CA THR A 47 15.39 -8.28 5.26
C THR A 47 14.12 -7.62 4.75
N LEU A 48 13.84 -6.42 5.27
CA LEU A 48 12.76 -5.57 4.78
C LEU A 48 13.24 -4.77 3.56
N VAL A 49 12.69 -5.08 2.39
CA VAL A 49 13.01 -4.40 1.14
C VAL A 49 12.00 -3.29 0.89
N LYS A 50 12.51 -2.07 0.69
CA LYS A 50 11.70 -0.88 0.39
C LYS A 50 11.70 -0.62 -1.11
N VAL A 51 10.51 -0.54 -1.69
CA VAL A 51 10.28 -0.29 -3.11
C VAL A 51 9.43 0.95 -3.30
N GLN A 52 9.74 1.73 -4.35
CA GLN A 52 8.91 2.85 -4.79
C GLN A 52 8.09 2.40 -5.98
N MET A 53 6.77 2.53 -5.88
CA MET A 53 5.83 2.12 -6.91
C MET A 53 4.80 3.21 -7.17
N LEU A 54 4.21 3.16 -8.36
CA LEU A 54 3.13 4.06 -8.69
C LEU A 54 1.82 3.58 -8.02
N PRO A 55 0.97 4.51 -7.56
CA PRO A 55 -0.37 4.23 -7.09
C PRO A 55 -1.20 3.28 -7.99
N GLU A 56 -0.96 3.34 -9.30
CA GLU A 56 -1.71 2.62 -10.34
C GLU A 56 -1.32 1.13 -10.41
N GLU A 57 -0.07 0.83 -10.08
CA GLU A 57 0.50 -0.53 -10.05
C GLU A 57 0.17 -1.28 -8.76
N LEU A 58 -0.33 -0.56 -7.75
CA LEU A 58 -0.71 -1.10 -6.47
C LEU A 58 -2.21 -1.38 -6.44
N GLU A 59 -2.58 -2.51 -5.86
CA GLU A 59 -3.95 -2.88 -5.56
C GLU A 59 -4.16 -2.88 -4.05
N ARG A 60 -5.21 -2.21 -3.59
CA ARG A 60 -5.53 -2.15 -2.16
C ARG A 60 -6.19 -3.43 -1.73
N LEU A 61 -5.58 -4.12 -0.77
CA LEU A 61 -6.22 -5.24 -0.10
C LEU A 61 -7.19 -4.66 0.94
N GLN A 62 -8.38 -4.22 0.49
CA GLN A 62 -9.49 -3.90 1.39
C GLN A 62 -10.00 -5.19 2.03
N GLY A 63 -9.37 -5.58 3.14
CA GLY A 63 -9.70 -6.85 3.78
C GLY A 63 -8.93 -7.07 5.06
N VAL A 64 -9.55 -6.63 6.16
CA VAL A 64 -9.27 -7.03 7.54
C VAL A 64 -7.85 -6.72 8.02
N LEU A 65 -7.69 -5.57 8.67
CA LEU A 65 -6.63 -5.41 9.66
C LEU A 65 -6.99 -6.35 10.83
N PRO A 66 -6.24 -7.44 11.09
CA PRO A 66 -6.59 -8.42 12.13
C PRO A 66 -6.45 -7.87 13.56
N TYR A 67 -5.96 -6.63 13.70
CA TYR A 67 -5.61 -6.01 14.99
C TYR A 67 -6.60 -4.95 15.48
N LEU A 68 -7.70 -4.69 14.77
CA LEU A 68 -8.77 -3.83 15.29
C LEU A 68 -9.71 -4.69 16.17
N PRO A 69 -9.70 -4.52 17.51
CA PRO A 69 -10.70 -5.16 18.36
C PRO A 69 -12.11 -4.63 18.03
N LYS A 70 -13.10 -5.52 18.14
CA LYS A 70 -14.53 -5.26 17.88
C LYS A 70 -15.15 -4.29 18.87
#